data_AF-A0A2V8CR08-F1
#
_entry.id   AF-A0A2V8CR08-F1
#
_cell.length_a   1.000
_cell.length_b   1.000
_cell.length_c   1.000
_cell.angle_alpha   90.00
_cell.angle_beta   90.00
_cell.angle_gamma   90.00
#
_symmetry.space_group_name_H-M   'P 1'
#
loop_
_entity.id
_entity.type
_entity.pdbx_description
1 polymer ?
#
loop_
_entity_poly.entity_id
_entity_poly.type
_entity_poly.pdbx_seq_one_letter_code
_entity_poly.pdbx_strand_id
1 'polypeptide(L)'
;MCDQDQFEKDRQEYEARGLVTRRQFGVLLGAGMAMMLPRVVNAVAVTDADVTVKTPDGTADCYFVHPSTGTAAGVLLWPDIFGLRPAMRQMGK
;
A
#
# COMPACT_ATOMS: atom_id res chain seq x y z
N MET A 1 40.36 -8.92 36.15
CA MET A 1 39.74 -7.69 35.62
C MET A 1 39.05 -8.09 34.33
N CYS A 2 37.71 -8.12 34.36
CA CYS A 2 36.76 -8.46 33.29
C CYS A 2 36.94 -9.83 32.60
N ASP A 3 36.40 -10.89 33.21
CA ASP A 3 36.21 -12.19 32.57
C ASP A 3 35.06 -12.12 31.55
N GLN A 4 35.32 -12.54 30.31
CA GLN A 4 34.38 -12.49 29.17
C GLN A 4 33.16 -13.42 29.34
N ASP A 5 33.19 -14.37 30.27
CA ASP A 5 32.18 -15.42 30.42
C ASP A 5 30.84 -14.95 31.02
N GLN A 6 30.79 -13.74 31.62
CA GLN A 6 29.55 -13.19 32.17
C GLN A 6 28.55 -12.83 31.07
N PHE A 7 29.02 -12.34 29.91
CA PHE A 7 28.15 -11.96 28.81
C PHE A 7 27.38 -13.14 28.21
N GLU A 8 28.03 -14.31 28.13
CA GLU A 8 27.45 -15.52 27.57
C GLU A 8 26.31 -16.05 28.45
N LYS A 9 26.54 -16.07 29.77
CA LYS A 9 25.54 -16.50 30.77
C LYS A 9 24.37 -15.54 30.87
N ASP A 10 24.65 -14.24 30.90
CA ASP A 10 23.60 -13.23 30.91
C ASP A 10 22.74 -13.34 29.64
N ARG A 11 23.35 -13.51 28.45
CA ARG A 11 22.61 -13.73 27.21
C ARG A 11 21.70 -14.96 27.29
N GLN A 12 22.21 -16.10 27.77
CA GLN A 12 21.44 -17.33 27.91
C GLN A 12 20.28 -17.17 28.90
N GLU A 13 20.49 -16.47 30.02
CA GLU A 13 19.41 -16.15 30.97
C GLU A 13 18.38 -15.18 30.37
N TYR A 14 18.81 -14.17 29.60
CA TYR A 14 17.93 -13.24 28.91
C TYR A 14 17.05 -13.96 27.87
N GLU A 15 17.64 -14.87 27.09
CA GLU A 15 16.93 -15.72 26.12
C GLU A 15 15.99 -16.72 26.82
N ALA A 16 16.42 -17.34 27.92
CA ALA A 16 15.61 -18.29 28.70
C ALA A 16 14.40 -17.63 29.39
N ARG A 17 14.50 -16.34 29.75
CA ARG A 17 13.38 -15.55 30.30
C ARG A 17 12.42 -15.04 29.21
N GLY A 18 12.70 -15.30 27.93
CA GLY A 18 11.87 -14.86 26.81
C GLY A 18 11.89 -13.35 26.59
N LEU A 19 12.91 -12.65 27.11
CA LEU A 19 13.00 -11.20 27.04
C LEU A 19 13.54 -10.77 25.69
N VAL A 20 12.80 -9.90 25.02
CA VAL A 20 13.13 -9.42 23.68
C VAL A 20 14.24 -8.37 23.75
N THR A 21 15.32 -8.57 23.00
CA THR A 21 16.38 -7.55 22.89
C THR A 21 15.89 -6.32 22.12
N ARG A 22 16.50 -5.14 22.35
CA ARG A 22 16.12 -3.90 21.64
C ARG A 22 16.10 -4.03 20.12
N ARG A 23 17.02 -4.83 19.55
CA ARG A 23 17.08 -5.11 18.10
C ARG A 23 15.92 -6.00 17.64
N GLN A 24 15.64 -7.08 18.38
CA GLN A 24 14.49 -7.95 18.08
C GLN A 24 13.16 -7.21 18.23
N PHE A 25 13.04 -6.31 19.21
CA PHE A 25 11.85 -5.47 19.38
C PHE A 25 11.64 -4.55 18.17
N GLY A 26 12.70 -3.90 17.67
CA GLY A 26 12.64 -3.10 16.45
C GLY A 26 12.23 -3.90 15.22
N VAL A 27 12.75 -5.14 15.07
CA VAL A 27 12.37 -6.05 13.99
C VAL A 27 10.90 -6.47 14.10
N LEU A 28 10.43 -6.83 15.31
CA LEU A 28 9.03 -7.22 15.55
C LEU A 28 8.05 -6.08 15.29
N LEU A 29 8.36 -4.87 15.74
CA LEU A 29 7.56 -3.67 15.45
C LEU A 29 7.51 -3.38 13.95
N GLY A 30 8.64 -3.42 13.26
CA GLY A 30 8.70 -3.19 11.81
C GLY A 30 7.88 -4.20 11.02
N ALA A 31 7.99 -5.49 11.37
CA ALA A 31 7.17 -6.55 10.77
C ALA A 31 5.68 -6.36 11.09
N GLY A 32 5.33 -5.99 12.32
CA GLY A 32 3.96 -5.71 12.73
C GLY A 32 3.33 -4.56 11.94
N MET A 33 4.06 -3.45 11.75
CA MET A 33 3.60 -2.31 10.97
C MET A 33 3.42 -2.65 9.48
N ALA A 34 4.33 -3.43 8.90
CA ALA A 34 4.20 -3.89 7.52
C ALA A 34 2.95 -4.78 7.31
N MET A 35 2.56 -5.54 8.33
CA MET A 35 1.31 -6.33 8.31
C MET A 35 0.04 -5.49 8.52
N MET A 36 0.16 -4.28 9.09
CA MET A 36 -0.95 -3.33 9.25
C MET A 36 -1.20 -2.47 8.01
N LEU A 37 -0.29 -2.48 7.03
CA LEU A 37 -0.55 -1.81 5.76
C LEU A 37 -1.79 -2.45 5.13
N PRO A 38 -2.79 -1.65 4.72
CA PRO A 38 -3.96 -2.19 4.04
C PRO A 38 -3.48 -2.99 2.83
N ARG A 39 -3.75 -4.30 2.81
CA ARG A 39 -3.79 -5.00 1.53
C ARG A 39 -4.86 -4.28 0.71
N VAL A 40 -4.64 -4.09 -0.58
CA VAL A 40 -5.71 -3.66 -1.47
C VAL A 40 -6.72 -4.81 -1.51
N VAL A 41 -7.65 -4.80 -0.55
CA VAL A 41 -8.64 -5.87 -0.36
C VAL A 41 -9.63 -5.73 -1.52
N ASN A 42 -9.72 -6.79 -2.34
CA ASN A 42 -10.54 -6.85 -3.55
C ASN A 42 -10.09 -5.94 -4.70
N ALA A 43 -8.79 -5.74 -4.91
CA ALA A 43 -8.30 -5.20 -6.19
C ALA A 43 -8.68 -6.17 -7.32
N VAL A 44 -9.76 -5.86 -8.02
CA VAL A 44 -10.10 -6.52 -9.28
C VAL A 44 -9.04 -6.08 -10.30
N ALA A 45 -8.58 -7.00 -11.14
CA ALA A 45 -7.71 -6.62 -12.24
C ALA A 45 -8.46 -5.59 -13.11
N VAL A 46 -7.89 -4.40 -13.25
CA VAL A 46 -8.46 -3.31 -14.06
C VAL A 46 -7.56 -3.02 -15.24
N THR A 47 -8.17 -2.59 -16.34
CA THR A 47 -7.49 -2.05 -17.51
C THR A 47 -7.80 -0.57 -17.58
N ASP A 48 -6.76 0.24 -17.81
CA ASP A 48 -6.87 1.68 -17.90
C ASP A 48 -6.37 2.26 -19.22
N ALA A 49 -7.01 3.32 -19.69
CA ALA A 49 -6.65 4.03 -20.91
C ALA A 49 -6.98 5.52 -20.83
N ASP A 50 -6.11 6.35 -21.41
CA ASP A 50 -6.44 7.73 -21.75
C ASP A 50 -7.30 7.73 -23.02
N VAL A 51 -8.45 8.40 -22.97
CA VAL A 51 -9.44 8.42 -24.05
C VAL A 51 -9.85 9.84 -24.37
N THR A 52 -9.97 10.15 -25.65
CA THR A 52 -10.49 11.44 -26.10
C THR A 52 -11.96 11.29 -26.51
N VAL A 53 -12.84 12.03 -25.83
CA VAL A 53 -14.29 12.00 -26.07
C VAL A 53 -14.68 13.25 -26.87
N LYS A 54 -15.31 13.06 -28.03
CA LYS A 54 -15.88 14.18 -28.80
C LYS A 54 -17.19 14.63 -28.16
N THR A 55 -17.28 15.91 -27.84
CA THR A 55 -18.49 16.58 -27.36
C THR A 55 -18.94 17.62 -28.39
N PRO A 56 -20.19 18.12 -28.31
CA PRO A 56 -20.66 19.17 -29.23
C PRO A 56 -19.80 20.45 -29.17
N ASP A 57 -19.25 20.76 -28.00
CA ASP A 57 -18.47 21.97 -27.74
C ASP A 57 -16.95 21.78 -27.94
N GLY A 58 -16.49 20.56 -28.24
CA GLY A 58 -15.06 20.29 -28.47
C GLY A 58 -14.63 18.84 -28.21
N THR A 59 -13.38 18.66 -27.80
CA THR A 59 -12.83 17.36 -27.40
C THR A 59 -12.46 17.38 -25.93
N ALA A 60 -12.92 16.39 -25.17
CA ALA A 60 -12.58 16.22 -23.77
C ALA A 60 -11.55 15.10 -23.63
N ASP A 61 -10.44 15.40 -22.95
CA ASP A 61 -9.47 14.39 -22.53
C ASP A 61 -9.96 13.73 -21.25
N CYS A 62 -10.10 12.42 -21.30
CA CYS A 62 -10.70 11.62 -20.24
C CYS A 62 -9.80 10.43 -19.91
N TYR A 63 -10.02 9.87 -18.72
CA TYR A 63 -9.37 8.65 -18.29
C TYR A 63 -10.44 7.61 -17.97
N PHE A 64 -10.31 6.45 -18.59
CA PHE A 64 -11.27 5.37 -18.47
C PHE A 64 -10.61 4.17 -17.82
N VAL A 65 -11.23 3.68 -16.75
CA VAL A 65 -10.81 2.46 -16.06
C VAL A 65 -12.00 1.53 -15.94
N HIS A 66 -11.77 0.27 -16.26
CA HIS A 66 -12.81 -0.77 -16.15
C HIS A 66 -12.18 -2.09 -15.70
N PRO A 67 -12.98 -3.00 -15.10
CA PRO A 67 -12.52 -4.36 -14.82
C PRO A 67 -12.02 -5.04 -16.10
N SER A 68 -10.90 -5.75 -16.02
CA SER A 68 -10.35 -6.53 -17.14
C SER A 68 -11.29 -7.66 -17.57
N THR A 69 -12.21 -8.09 -16.69
CA THR A 69 -13.25 -9.07 -17.00
C THR A 69 -14.56 -8.73 -16.28
N GLY A 70 -15.69 -9.10 -16.89
CA GLY A 70 -17.03 -8.91 -16.31
C GLY A 70 -17.64 -7.53 -16.54
N THR A 71 -18.83 -7.32 -16.00
CA THR A 71 -19.58 -6.06 -16.08
C THR A 71 -19.73 -5.47 -14.69
N ALA A 72 -19.47 -4.18 -14.54
CA ALA A 72 -19.62 -3.43 -13.30
C ALA A 72 -20.43 -2.15 -13.55
N ALA A 73 -20.93 -1.54 -12.47
CA ALA A 73 -21.60 -0.26 -12.55
C ALA A 73 -20.63 0.84 -13.00
N GLY A 74 -21.07 1.67 -13.95
CA GLY A 74 -20.29 2.81 -14.41
C GLY A 74 -20.37 3.98 -13.42
N VAL A 75 -19.25 4.65 -13.20
CA VAL A 75 -19.16 5.87 -12.38
C VAL A 75 -18.50 6.96 -13.21
N LEU A 76 -19.10 8.15 -13.22
CA LEU A 76 -18.50 9.35 -13.81
C LEU A 76 -17.92 10.21 -12.69
N LEU A 77 -16.61 10.49 -12.78
CA LEU A 77 -15.92 11.37 -11.85
C LEU A 77 -15.49 12.63 -12.60
N TRP A 78 -15.98 13.78 -12.16
CA TRP A 78 -15.57 15.07 -12.70
C TRP A 78 -14.40 15.62 -11.88
N PRO A 79 -13.23 15.86 -12.49
CA PRO A 79 -12.09 16.41 -11.78
C PRO A 79 -12.34 17.87 -11.36
N ASP A 80 -11.56 18.34 -10.40
CA ASP A 80 -11.60 19.74 -9.98
C ASP A 80 -10.91 20.66 -11.01
N ILE A 81 -10.78 21.96 -10.67
CA ILE A 81 -10.17 22.97 -11.55
C ILE A 81 -8.73 22.65 -11.98
N PHE A 82 -8.02 21.78 -11.26
CA PHE A 82 -6.66 21.36 -11.61
C PHE A 82 -6.64 20.15 -12.55
N GLY A 83 -7.81 19.63 -12.95
CA GLY A 83 -7.92 18.51 -13.86
C GLY A 83 -7.53 17.17 -13.22
N LEU A 84 -7.19 16.21 -14.07
CA LEU A 84 -6.98 14.83 -13.65
C LEU A 84 -5.61 14.63 -12.98
N ARG A 85 -5.62 14.39 -11.66
CA ARG A 85 -4.42 14.17 -10.84
C ARG A 85 -4.13 12.68 -10.60
N PRO A 86 -2.89 12.29 -10.27
CA PRO A 86 -2.54 10.90 -9.94
C PRO A 86 -3.43 10.28 -8.86
N ALA A 87 -3.86 11.05 -7.87
CA ALA A 87 -4.77 10.59 -6.83
C ALA A 87 -6.13 10.10 -7.39
N MET A 88 -6.70 10.80 -8.37
CA MET A 88 -7.96 10.40 -9.01
C MET A 88 -7.77 9.13 -9.85
N ARG A 89 -6.60 8.96 -10.48
CA ARG A 89 -6.27 7.71 -11.19
C ARG A 89 -6.14 6.53 -10.24
N GLN A 90 -5.55 6.74 -9.06
CA GLN A 90 -5.47 5.73 -8.01
C GLN A 90 -6.83 5.29 -7.48
N MET A 91 -7.84 6.17 -7.47
CA MET A 91 -9.19 5.78 -7.03
C MET A 91 -9.86 4.76 -7.97
N GLY A 92 -9.45 4.69 -9.23
CA GLY A 92 -9.96 3.70 -10.19
C GLY A 92 -9.18 2.38 -10.21
N LYS A 93 -8.07 2.28 -9.47
CA LYS A 93 -7.19 1.10 -9.40
C LYS A 93 -7.32 0.39 -8.06
#